data_AF-A0A6A7Y5C2-F1
#
_entry.id   AF-A0A6A7Y5C2-F1
#
_cell.length_a   1.000
_cell.length_b   1.000
_cell.length_c   1.000
_cell.angle_alpha   90.00
_cell.angle_beta   90.00
_cell.angle_gamma   90.00
#
_symmetry.space_group_name_H-M   'P 1'
#
loop_
_entity.id
_entity.type
_entity.pdbx_description
1 polymer ?
#
loop_
_entity_poly.entity_id
_entity_poly.type
_entity_poly.pdbx_seq_one_letter_code
_entity_poly.pdbx_strand_id
1 'polypeptide(L)'
;MSGSKVFKPLPHFESDAEAERFVAEADLSAYDLSGFKPAQFEFEKKGEQINLRIPRSMLDAVKAKAEARGIPFTRYIRLLIEQDLARPGP
;
A
#
# COMPACT_ATOMS: atom_id res chain seq x y z
N MET A 1 10.93 -24.56 -16.15
CA MET A 1 12.13 -24.84 -15.35
C MET A 1 12.50 -23.57 -14.59
N SER A 2 12.05 -23.39 -13.36
CA SER A 2 12.58 -22.32 -12.51
C SER A 2 13.38 -23.01 -11.42
N GLY A 3 14.71 -22.94 -11.52
CA GLY A 3 15.58 -23.40 -10.44
C GLY A 3 15.30 -22.52 -9.22
N SER A 4 15.04 -23.15 -8.07
CA SER A 4 14.78 -22.43 -6.82
C SER A 4 15.98 -21.53 -6.49
N LYS A 5 15.85 -20.23 -6.76
CA LYS A 5 16.80 -19.22 -6.28
C LYS A 5 16.65 -19.18 -4.76
N VAL A 6 17.72 -19.53 -4.04
CA VAL A 6 17.76 -19.39 -2.58
C VAL A 6 17.95 -17.91 -2.27
N PHE A 7 16.94 -17.30 -1.66
CA PHE A 7 16.98 -15.90 -1.26
C PHE A 7 17.63 -15.73 0.12
N LYS A 8 18.39 -14.64 0.31
CA LYS A 8 19.00 -14.29 1.60
C LYS A 8 17.94 -13.69 2.54
N PRO A 9 17.99 -13.97 3.86
CA PRO A 9 17.12 -13.28 4.80
C PRO A 9 17.47 -11.79 4.84
N LEU A 10 16.48 -10.94 5.11
CA LEU A 10 16.71 -9.53 5.35
C LEU A 10 17.49 -9.33 6.66
N PRO A 11 18.53 -8.50 6.65
CA PRO A 11 19.28 -8.20 7.86
C PRO A 11 18.45 -7.34 8.83
N HIS A 12 18.79 -7.43 10.11
CA HIS A 12 18.29 -6.53 11.15
C HIS A 12 19.11 -5.23 11.11
N PHE A 13 18.44 -4.08 11.24
CA PHE A 13 19.08 -2.77 11.31
C PHE A 13 18.78 -2.13 12.67
N GLU A 14 19.79 -1.52 13.28
CA GLU A 14 19.66 -0.84 14.58
C GLU A 14 19.21 0.62 14.40
N SER A 15 19.20 1.14 13.16
CA SER A 15 18.73 2.49 12.84
C SER A 15 18.16 2.62 11.42
N ASP A 16 17.31 3.64 11.24
CA ASP A 16 16.75 4.00 9.93
C ASP A 16 17.86 4.36 8.93
N ALA A 17 18.91 5.06 9.37
CA ALA A 17 20.03 5.43 8.50
C ALA A 17 20.81 4.21 7.98
N GLU A 18 20.88 3.12 8.75
CA GLU A 18 21.45 1.84 8.28
C GLU A 18 20.55 1.16 7.25
N ALA A 19 19.24 1.14 7.50
CA ALA A 19 18.27 0.60 6.58
C ALA A 19 18.28 1.37 5.24
N GLU A 20 18.34 2.71 5.29
CA GLU A 20 18.45 3.58 4.11
C GLU A 20 19.71 3.27 3.28
N ARG A 21 20.87 3.18 3.93
CA ARG A 21 22.13 2.82 3.26
C ARG A 21 22.05 1.44 2.61
N PHE A 22 21.50 0.46 3.30
CA PHE A 22 21.31 -0.87 2.76
C PHE A 22 20.44 -0.85 1.50
N VAL A 23 19.30 -0.16 1.53
CA VAL A 23 18.40 -0.06 0.37
C VAL A 23 19.09 0.65 -0.81
N ALA A 24 19.94 1.63 -0.55
CA ALA A 24 20.67 2.37 -1.59
C ALA A 24 21.77 1.54 -2.27
N GLU A 25 22.43 0.65 -1.54
CA GLU A 25 23.65 -0.02 -2.00
C GLU A 25 23.47 -1.51 -2.34
N ALA A 26 22.51 -2.19 -1.72
CA ALA A 26 22.32 -3.62 -1.88
C ALA A 26 21.46 -3.99 -3.10
N ASP A 27 21.81 -5.08 -3.80
CA ASP A 27 20.92 -5.71 -4.78
C ASP A 27 19.79 -6.45 -4.05
N LEU A 28 18.62 -5.80 -3.95
CA LEU A 28 17.44 -6.33 -3.28
C LEU A 28 16.86 -7.58 -3.97
N SER A 29 17.19 -7.86 -5.23
CA SER A 29 16.71 -9.04 -5.96
C SER A 29 17.28 -10.37 -5.42
N ALA A 30 18.28 -10.30 -4.54
CA ALA A 30 18.91 -11.43 -3.88
C ALA A 30 18.29 -11.77 -2.51
N TYR A 31 17.38 -10.95 -2.00
CA TYR A 31 16.80 -11.08 -0.66
C TYR A 31 15.36 -11.59 -0.70
N ASP A 32 14.94 -12.22 0.40
CA ASP A 32 13.56 -12.68 0.58
C ASP A 32 12.69 -11.50 0.98
N LEU A 33 11.86 -11.04 0.04
CA LEU A 33 10.94 -9.92 0.23
C LEU A 33 9.51 -10.38 0.53
N SER A 34 9.27 -11.68 0.77
CA SER A 34 7.92 -12.24 0.96
C SER A 34 7.17 -11.67 2.17
N GLY A 35 7.89 -11.15 3.17
CA GLY A 35 7.31 -10.48 4.34
C GLY A 35 6.86 -9.04 4.11
N PHE A 36 7.22 -8.43 2.97
CA PHE A 36 6.82 -7.06 2.66
C PHE A 36 5.34 -6.98 2.29
N LYS A 37 4.69 -5.90 2.74
CA LYS A 37 3.33 -5.57 2.34
C LYS A 37 3.39 -4.51 1.24
N PRO A 38 2.61 -4.63 0.16
CA PRO A 38 2.51 -3.59 -0.85
C PRO A 38 2.13 -2.25 -0.22
N ALA A 39 2.96 -1.23 -0.43
CA ALA A 39 2.62 0.15 -0.09
C ALA A 39 2.07 0.84 -1.35
N GLN A 40 0.81 1.30 -1.31
CA GLN A 40 0.21 2.09 -2.38
C GLN A 40 0.31 3.59 -2.04
N PHE A 41 1.20 4.31 -2.73
CA PHE A 41 1.22 5.78 -2.70
C PHE A 41 0.24 6.35 -3.73
N GLU A 42 -0.33 7.53 -3.48
CA GLU A 42 -1.07 8.26 -4.52
C GLU A 42 -0.10 8.80 -5.55
N PHE A 43 0.02 8.14 -6.69
CA PHE A 43 0.85 8.62 -7.79
C PHE A 43 0.06 9.44 -8.81
N GLU A 44 -1.22 9.14 -9.03
CA GLU A 44 -2.04 9.90 -9.99
C GLU A 44 -2.59 11.19 -9.39
N LYS A 45 -2.34 12.30 -10.12
CA LYS A 45 -2.90 13.62 -9.85
C LYS A 45 -4.43 13.57 -9.97
N LYS A 46 -5.11 14.34 -9.12
CA LYS A 46 -6.58 14.48 -9.13
C LYS A 46 -7.04 15.00 -10.51
N GLY A 47 -7.66 14.15 -11.32
CA GLY A 47 -8.12 14.49 -12.68
C GLY A 47 -9.62 14.70 -12.80
N GLU A 48 -10.45 13.95 -12.06
CA GLU A 48 -11.92 13.95 -12.18
C GLU A 48 -12.62 13.85 -10.82
N GLN A 49 -13.90 14.26 -10.75
CA GLN A 49 -14.70 14.23 -9.52
C GLN A 49 -15.89 13.28 -9.61
N ILE A 50 -16.14 12.53 -8.52
CA ILE A 50 -17.34 11.71 -8.34
C ILE A 50 -18.31 12.46 -7.43
N ASN A 51 -19.53 12.72 -7.92
CA ASN A 51 -20.62 13.29 -7.13
C ASN A 51 -21.67 12.20 -6.84
N LEU A 52 -21.89 11.90 -5.56
CA LEU A 52 -22.77 10.81 -5.11
C LEU A 52 -23.65 11.24 -3.94
N ARG A 53 -24.91 10.77 -3.94
CA ARG A 53 -25.78 10.82 -2.76
C ARG A 53 -25.70 9.50 -1.99
N ILE A 54 -25.40 9.60 -0.70
CA ILE A 54 -25.35 8.44 0.20
C ILE A 54 -26.09 8.75 1.51
N PRO A 55 -26.59 7.72 2.23
CA PRO A 55 -27.12 7.90 3.57
C PRO A 55 -26.07 8.51 4.52
N ARG A 56 -26.52 9.36 5.44
CA ARG A 56 -25.64 10.00 6.43
C ARG A 56 -24.87 8.98 7.27
N SER A 57 -25.55 7.93 7.71
CA SER A 57 -24.94 6.83 8.48
C SER A 57 -23.81 6.13 7.72
N MET A 58 -23.91 6.03 6.40
CA MET A 58 -22.86 5.46 5.56
C MET A 58 -21.64 6.38 5.50
N LEU A 59 -21.84 7.69 5.32
CA LEU A 59 -20.75 8.66 5.33
C LEU A 59 -20.01 8.66 6.67
N ASP A 60 -20.75 8.61 7.78
CA ASP A 60 -20.18 8.58 9.13
C ASP A 60 -19.34 7.32 9.36
N ALA A 61 -19.82 6.16 8.92
CA ALA A 61 -19.06 4.90 9.00
C ALA A 61 -17.79 4.91 8.14
N VAL A 62 -17.83 5.52 6.95
CA VAL A 62 -16.65 5.68 6.09
C VAL A 62 -15.61 6.57 6.74
N LYS A 63 -16.03 7.68 7.36
CA LYS A 63 -15.13 8.60 8.08
C LYS A 63 -14.46 7.92 9.27
N ALA A 64 -15.22 7.20 10.10
CA ALA A 64 -14.68 6.47 11.24
C ALA A 64 -13.63 5.42 10.83
N LYS A 65 -13.86 4.69 9.72
CA LYS A 65 -12.87 3.74 9.18
C LYS A 65 -11.60 4.41 8.65
N ALA A 66 -11.72 5.61 8.09
CA ALA A 66 -10.58 6.38 7.60
C ALA A 66 -9.73 6.92 8.75
N GLU A 67 -10.38 7.43 9.80
CA GLU A 67 -9.74 7.91 11.04
C GLU A 67 -8.96 6.80 11.75
N ALA A 68 -9.55 5.61 11.89
CA ALA A 68 -8.87 4.43 12.44
C ALA A 68 -7.62 4.00 11.64
N ARG A 69 -7.49 4.44 10.38
CA ARG A 69 -6.34 4.21 9.51
C ARG A 69 -5.41 5.42 9.39
N GLY A 70 -5.71 6.53 10.06
CA GLY A 70 -4.92 7.75 10.02
C GLY A 70 -4.89 8.46 8.65
N ILE A 71 -5.92 8.26 7.80
CA ILE A 71 -5.98 8.85 6.45
C ILE A 71 -7.25 9.68 6.24
N PRO A 72 -7.24 10.69 5.35
CA PRO A 72 -8.44 11.42 4.97
C PRO A 72 -9.53 10.48 4.40
N PHE A 73 -10.81 10.73 4.70
CA PHE A 73 -11.89 9.85 4.23
C PHE A 73 -12.02 9.80 2.69
N THR A 74 -11.65 10.87 1.98
CA THR A 74 -11.60 10.88 0.51
C THR A 74 -10.50 9.95 -0.03
N ARG A 75 -9.33 9.93 0.63
CA ARG A 75 -8.24 8.98 0.35
C ARG A 75 -8.72 7.55 0.59
N TYR A 76 -9.45 7.33 1.68
CA TYR A 76 -10.02 6.02 2.01
C TYR A 76 -11.02 5.53 0.95
N ILE A 77 -11.93 6.39 0.46
CA ILE A 77 -12.86 6.04 -0.63
C ILE A 77 -12.10 5.63 -1.89
N ARG A 78 -11.07 6.40 -2.28
CA ARG A 78 -10.24 6.07 -3.44
C ARG A 78 -9.56 4.71 -3.29
N LEU A 79 -8.97 4.43 -2.12
CA LEU A 79 -8.35 3.14 -1.84
C LEU A 79 -9.34 1.98 -1.99
N LEU A 80 -10.60 2.16 -1.56
CA LEU A 80 -11.63 1.12 -1.72
C LEU A 80 -11.95 0.86 -3.20
N ILE A 81 -12.01 1.90 -4.03
CA ILE A 81 -12.23 1.79 -5.48
C ILE A 81 -11.03 1.10 -6.14
N GLU A 82 -9.81 1.52 -5.84
CA GLU A 82 -8.58 0.92 -6.36
C GLU A 82 -8.48 -0.57 -5.99
N GLN A 83 -8.81 -0.92 -4.75
CA GLN A 83 -8.83 -2.30 -4.28
C GLN A 83 -9.86 -3.15 -5.00
N ASP A 84 -11.05 -2.60 -5.27
CA ASP A 84 -12.09 -3.30 -6.03
C ASP A 84 -11.63 -3.58 -7.47
N LEU A 85 -11.09 -2.56 -8.16
CA LEU A 85 -10.59 -2.67 -9.54
C LEU A 85 -9.37 -3.59 -9.69
N ALA A 86 -8.53 -3.70 -8.66
CA ALA A 86 -7.35 -4.57 -8.68
C ALA A 86 -7.69 -6.07 -8.50
N ARG A 87 -8.90 -6.40 -8.03
CA ARG A 87 -9.32 -7.80 -7.96
C ARG A 87 -9.60 -8.31 -9.37
N PRO A 88 -9.13 -9.52 -9.74
CA PRO A 88 -9.55 -10.14 -10.97
C PRO A 88 -11.08 -10.26 -10.96
N GLY A 89 -11.72 -9.85 -12.06
CA GLY A 89 -13.16 -9.96 -12.21
C GLY A 89 -13.64 -11.42 -12.15
N PRO A 90 -14.96 -11.65 -12.06
CA PRO A 90 -15.50 -12.98 -12.32
C PRO A 90 -15.07 -13.51 -13.70
#